data_AF-A0A0F7KJE3-F1
#
_entry.id   AF-A0A0F7KJE3-F1
#
_cell.length_a   1.000
_cell.length_b   1.000
_cell.length_c   1.000
_cell.angle_alpha   90.00
_cell.angle_beta   90.00
_cell.angle_gamma   90.00
#
_symmetry.space_group_name_H-M   'P 1'
#
loop_
_entity.id
_entity.type
_entity.pdbx_description
1 polymer ?
#
loop_
_entity_poly.entity_id
_entity_poly.type
_entity_poly.pdbx_seq_one_letter_code
_entity_poly.pdbx_strand_id
1 'polypeptide(L)'
;MRVVQNTQMELGEIDVSHIKFDLRSRDDIPKILRGLQHLYLDEALCHKVFALLESEIAPKVDKHNGRPGMTLWSVLVCGVLRLDLNADYDRLHELVNQHRTLRAMLGHSLYDEDKQYAYQTLVDNVSLFTPELLDRLNQIIVEGGHILIKKDESALRGRCDSFVVETDVHFLTDINLLGDALRKAITLTARWCESQHLSDWRQYRYNLRQLKRLMRNAQSKKRRKAADQQSNLQTIQAYQAYIEQAQCYVKKIQTTLTKLATTATRELLQKIEIEDYLQHAKRQIDQIERRVIKGEIIPHQEKVFSIFEPHTEWVSKGKAGVPVELGVKVCILEDQHQFILHHHVMERQTDDQIAVNMVTQAKKRFPILNACSFDKGFHSPANQAELAQHLEQVTLPKKGKLSKERKAIEQMEEFVKARRAHSAVESAINALQVHGLDKCLDHGMGGFKRYVALAIVARNIRRIGDILWQQDVERERKAIKRHLKHQQAA
;
A
#
# COMPACT_ATOMS: atom_id res chain seq x y z
N MET A 1 -15.37 23.45 9.33
CA MET A 1 -15.41 23.91 7.93
C MET A 1 -14.29 23.23 7.15
N ARG A 2 -14.60 22.55 6.04
CA ARG A 2 -13.61 21.95 5.12
C ARG A 2 -13.96 22.35 3.71
N VAL A 3 -13.31 23.40 3.22
CA VAL A 3 -13.48 23.88 1.85
C VAL A 3 -12.61 23.07 0.90
N VAL A 4 -13.00 23.01 -0.37
CA VAL A 4 -12.21 22.35 -1.41
C VAL A 4 -10.86 23.06 -1.60
N GLN A 5 -10.92 24.38 -1.69
CA GLN A 5 -9.80 25.32 -1.80
C GLN A 5 -10.21 26.67 -1.24
N ASN A 6 -9.24 27.54 -0.95
CA ASN A 6 -9.51 28.93 -0.61
C ASN A 6 -9.94 29.68 -1.89
N THR A 7 -11.10 30.33 -1.88
CA THR A 7 -11.64 31.05 -3.04
C THR A 7 -11.00 32.41 -3.27
N GLN A 8 -10.33 32.96 -2.26
CA GLN A 8 -9.61 34.23 -2.33
C GLN A 8 -8.16 33.99 -1.94
N MET A 9 -7.23 34.42 -2.79
CA MET A 9 -5.80 34.34 -2.51
C MET A 9 -5.42 35.30 -1.38
N GLU A 10 -4.55 34.85 -0.49
CA GLU A 10 -3.95 35.70 0.54
C GLU A 10 -2.81 36.56 -0.05
N LEU A 11 -2.51 37.71 0.57
CA LEU A 11 -1.43 38.59 0.12
C LEU A 11 -0.10 37.82 0.13
N GLY A 12 0.61 37.77 -1.00
CA GLY A 12 1.89 37.06 -1.11
C GLY A 12 1.78 35.55 -1.38
N GLU A 13 0.58 35.02 -1.59
CA GLU A 13 0.35 33.68 -2.14
C GLU A 13 0.75 33.63 -3.63
N ILE A 14 1.38 32.52 -4.05
CA ILE A 14 1.73 32.29 -5.46
C ILE A 14 0.64 31.42 -6.06
N ASP A 15 -0.05 31.93 -7.08
CA ASP A 15 -1.03 31.15 -7.83
C ASP A 15 -0.38 29.88 -8.39
N VAL A 16 -1.10 28.75 -8.32
CA VAL A 16 -0.59 27.44 -8.76
C VAL A 16 -0.12 27.49 -10.22
N SER A 17 -0.73 28.30 -11.08
CA SER A 17 -0.31 28.53 -12.48
C SER A 17 1.07 29.17 -12.62
N HIS A 18 1.49 29.95 -11.62
CA HIS A 18 2.75 30.68 -11.61
C HIS A 18 3.89 29.93 -10.93
N ILE A 19 3.62 28.76 -10.34
CA ILE A 19 4.66 27.90 -9.78
C ILE A 19 5.58 27.44 -10.92
N LYS A 20 6.85 27.82 -10.84
CA LYS A 20 7.89 27.44 -11.80
C LYS A 20 8.73 26.32 -11.24
N PHE A 21 9.10 25.38 -12.11
CA PHE A 21 9.97 24.26 -11.77
C PHE A 21 11.31 24.40 -12.50
N ASP A 22 12.39 24.03 -11.81
CA ASP A 22 13.70 23.93 -12.45
C ASP A 22 13.76 22.67 -13.31
N LEU A 23 13.74 22.84 -14.64
CA LEU A 23 13.79 21.75 -15.62
C LEU A 23 15.09 20.93 -15.58
N ARG A 24 16.13 21.43 -14.90
CA ARG A 24 17.40 20.72 -14.68
C ARG A 24 17.35 19.84 -13.43
N SER A 25 16.34 19.99 -12.58
CA SER A 25 16.21 19.20 -11.37
C SER A 25 16.09 17.72 -11.71
N ARG A 26 16.87 16.90 -10.99
CA ARG A 26 16.79 15.44 -11.02
C ARG A 26 15.95 14.86 -9.89
N ASP A 27 15.45 15.74 -9.02
CA ASP A 27 14.55 15.38 -7.94
C ASP A 27 13.17 14.96 -8.48
N ASP A 28 12.46 14.18 -7.69
CA ASP A 28 11.15 13.64 -8.05
C ASP A 28 10.02 14.65 -7.81
N ILE A 29 10.13 15.51 -6.78
CA ILE A 29 9.11 16.47 -6.37
C ILE A 29 8.65 17.37 -7.52
N PRO A 30 9.53 18.00 -8.31
CA PRO A 30 9.09 18.90 -9.38
C PRO A 30 8.16 18.26 -10.40
N LYS A 31 8.36 16.96 -10.72
CA LYS A 31 7.50 16.25 -11.68
C LYS A 31 6.15 15.91 -11.08
N ILE A 32 6.11 15.50 -9.81
CA ILE A 32 4.85 15.27 -9.08
C ILE A 32 4.05 16.56 -9.03
N LEU A 33 4.68 17.66 -8.62
CA LEU A 33 4.06 18.98 -8.53
C LEU A 33 3.64 19.49 -9.91
N ARG A 34 4.36 19.16 -10.99
CA ARG A 34 3.95 19.51 -12.36
C ARG A 34 2.67 18.79 -12.79
N GLY A 35 2.51 17.53 -12.39
CA GLY A 35 1.27 16.76 -12.58
C GLY A 35 0.10 17.35 -11.80
N LEU A 36 0.31 17.67 -10.53
CA LEU A 36 -0.69 18.35 -9.68
C LEU A 36 -1.04 19.74 -10.22
N GLN A 37 -0.06 20.51 -10.68
CA GLN A 37 -0.29 21.81 -11.32
C GLN A 37 -1.22 21.66 -12.53
N HIS A 38 -1.00 20.66 -13.39
CA HIS A 38 -1.91 20.45 -14.51
C HIS A 38 -3.32 20.06 -14.07
N LEU A 39 -3.43 19.16 -13.09
CA LEU A 39 -4.70 18.76 -12.48
C LEU A 39 -5.49 19.98 -11.98
N TYR A 40 -4.79 20.96 -11.40
CA TYR A 40 -5.38 22.18 -10.86
C TYR A 40 -5.79 23.19 -11.93
N LEU A 41 -5.01 23.29 -13.02
CA LEU A 41 -5.22 24.28 -14.09
C LEU A 41 -6.21 23.87 -15.17
N ASP A 42 -6.38 22.57 -15.41
CA ASP A 42 -7.39 22.08 -16.34
C ASP A 42 -8.77 22.19 -15.68
N GLU A 43 -9.57 23.17 -16.08
CA GLU A 43 -10.85 23.51 -15.44
C GLU A 43 -11.82 22.32 -15.36
N ALA A 44 -11.92 21.54 -16.44
CA ALA A 44 -12.83 20.40 -16.50
C ALA A 44 -12.36 19.26 -15.59
N LEU A 45 -11.06 18.97 -15.59
CA LEU A 45 -10.45 17.95 -14.73
C LEU A 45 -10.50 18.35 -13.25
N CYS A 46 -10.09 19.58 -12.95
CA CYS A 46 -10.09 20.18 -11.62
C CYS A 46 -11.50 20.13 -11.01
N HIS A 47 -12.52 20.58 -11.76
CA HIS A 47 -13.90 20.56 -11.31
C HIS A 47 -14.39 19.14 -10.97
N LYS A 48 -14.12 18.15 -11.84
CA LYS A 48 -14.48 16.74 -11.58
C LYS A 48 -13.82 16.20 -10.31
N VAL A 49 -12.52 16.46 -10.14
CA VAL A 49 -11.76 16.02 -8.95
C VAL A 49 -12.34 16.67 -7.70
N PHE A 50 -12.55 17.99 -7.74
CA PHE A 50 -13.02 18.77 -6.60
C PHE A 50 -14.44 18.38 -6.17
N ALA A 51 -15.34 18.23 -7.14
CA ALA A 51 -16.69 17.73 -6.88
C ALA A 51 -16.67 16.34 -6.23
N LEU A 52 -15.80 15.44 -6.69
CA LEU A 52 -15.67 14.09 -6.13
C LEU A 52 -15.12 14.10 -4.70
N LEU A 53 -14.06 14.89 -4.45
CA LEU A 53 -13.51 15.05 -3.10
C LEU A 53 -14.57 15.66 -2.16
N GLU A 54 -15.33 16.63 -2.65
CA GLU A 54 -16.39 17.27 -1.89
C GLU A 54 -17.57 16.34 -1.60
N SER A 55 -17.95 15.45 -2.51
CA SER A 55 -19.05 14.52 -2.26
C SER A 55 -18.65 13.35 -1.34
N GLU A 56 -17.40 12.87 -1.43
CA GLU A 56 -17.00 11.60 -0.80
C GLU A 56 -16.14 11.75 0.46
N ILE A 57 -15.42 12.87 0.64
CA ILE A 57 -14.65 13.09 1.87
C ILE A 57 -15.58 13.59 2.97
N ALA A 58 -15.74 12.77 4.02
CA ALA A 58 -16.56 13.05 5.19
C ALA A 58 -17.98 13.53 4.83
N PRO A 59 -18.78 12.72 4.09
CA PRO A 59 -20.05 13.15 3.49
C PRO A 59 -21.13 13.53 4.52
N LYS A 60 -21.00 13.04 5.76
CA LYS A 60 -21.94 13.31 6.85
C LYS A 60 -21.61 14.56 7.65
N VAL A 61 -20.51 15.24 7.34
CA VAL A 61 -20.04 16.41 8.07
C VAL A 61 -20.43 17.66 7.31
N ASP A 62 -21.10 18.61 7.97
CA ASP A 62 -21.35 19.93 7.41
C ASP A 62 -20.01 20.64 7.16
N LYS A 63 -19.73 20.91 5.88
CA LYS A 63 -18.49 21.52 5.42
C LYS A 63 -18.45 23.02 5.61
N HIS A 64 -19.59 23.66 5.86
CA HIS A 64 -19.73 25.11 6.02
C HIS A 64 -19.77 25.55 7.48
N ASN A 65 -19.79 24.61 8.43
CA ASN A 65 -19.86 24.91 9.87
C ASN A 65 -18.62 24.41 10.64
N GLY A 66 -18.26 25.09 11.72
CA GLY A 66 -17.14 24.75 12.63
C GLY A 66 -15.75 25.23 12.18
N ARG A 67 -14.73 24.89 12.97
CA ARG A 67 -13.33 25.34 12.78
C ARG A 67 -12.80 24.99 11.36
N PRO A 68 -12.05 25.89 10.70
CA PRO A 68 -11.37 25.59 9.44
C PRO A 68 -10.38 24.42 9.60
N GLY A 69 -10.50 23.41 8.73
CA GLY A 69 -9.55 22.31 8.60
C GLY A 69 -8.64 22.46 7.37
N MET A 70 -7.85 21.43 7.08
CA MET A 70 -7.11 21.37 5.80
C MET A 70 -8.08 21.41 4.62
N THR A 71 -7.71 22.12 3.56
CA THR A 71 -8.46 22.12 2.30
C THR A 71 -8.37 20.74 1.64
N LEU A 72 -9.41 20.34 0.89
CA LEU A 72 -9.39 19.03 0.21
C LEU A 72 -8.25 18.94 -0.81
N TRP A 73 -7.89 20.07 -1.44
CA TRP A 73 -6.68 20.19 -2.25
C TRP A 73 -5.42 19.83 -1.46
N SER A 74 -5.18 20.44 -0.29
CA SER A 74 -4.02 20.12 0.54
C SER A 74 -3.99 18.64 0.95
N VAL A 75 -5.15 18.05 1.25
CA VAL A 75 -5.24 16.61 1.59
C VAL A 75 -4.81 15.73 0.41
N LEU A 76 -5.25 16.05 -0.81
CA LEU A 76 -4.83 15.35 -2.03
C LEU A 76 -3.33 15.49 -2.28
N VAL A 77 -2.80 16.72 -2.23
CA VAL A 77 -1.36 16.99 -2.44
C VAL A 77 -0.51 16.21 -1.44
N CYS A 78 -0.86 16.25 -0.14
CA CYS A 78 -0.17 15.51 0.90
C CYS A 78 -0.23 13.99 0.68
N GLY A 79 -1.40 13.45 0.32
CA GLY A 79 -1.55 12.02 0.05
C GLY A 79 -0.73 11.54 -1.14
N VAL A 80 -0.72 12.31 -2.23
CA VAL A 80 0.07 12.02 -3.44
C VAL A 80 1.56 12.04 -3.14
N LEU A 81 2.06 13.08 -2.47
CA LEU A 81 3.48 13.18 -2.13
C LEU A 81 3.94 12.12 -1.15
N ARG A 82 3.08 11.77 -0.18
CA ARG A 82 3.40 10.71 0.79
C ARG A 82 3.76 9.42 0.06
N LEU A 83 2.93 8.97 -0.87
CA LEU A 83 3.15 7.69 -1.52
C LEU A 83 4.17 7.78 -2.64
N ASP A 84 4.09 8.81 -3.49
CA ASP A 84 4.99 8.89 -4.63
C ASP A 84 6.48 9.05 -4.21
N LEU A 85 6.74 9.73 -3.09
CA LEU A 85 8.09 9.87 -2.52
C LEU A 85 8.51 8.70 -1.61
N ASN A 86 7.66 7.70 -1.43
CA ASN A 86 7.80 6.64 -0.43
C ASN A 86 8.14 7.23 0.96
N ALA A 87 7.34 8.22 1.38
CA ALA A 87 7.52 8.94 2.63
C ALA A 87 6.60 8.40 3.72
N ASP A 88 7.17 8.21 4.91
CA ASP A 88 6.38 8.13 6.14
C ASP A 88 5.80 9.51 6.51
N TYR A 89 4.98 9.55 7.55
CA TYR A 89 4.37 10.80 7.98
C TYR A 89 5.38 11.78 8.59
N ASP A 90 6.51 11.32 9.12
CA ASP A 90 7.58 12.19 9.63
C ASP A 90 8.24 12.94 8.47
N ARG A 91 8.61 12.24 7.39
CA ARG A 91 9.16 12.85 6.19
C ARG A 91 8.14 13.75 5.49
N LEU A 92 6.87 13.34 5.40
CA LEU A 92 5.82 14.19 4.85
C LEU A 92 5.68 15.48 5.68
N HIS A 93 5.66 15.36 7.01
CA HIS A 93 5.53 16.49 7.93
C HIS A 93 6.67 17.49 7.76
N GLU A 94 7.90 17.02 7.62
CA GLU A 94 9.05 17.86 7.33
C GLU A 94 8.89 18.58 5.97
N LEU A 95 8.53 17.84 4.92
CA LEU A 95 8.38 18.40 3.57
C LEU A 95 7.30 19.48 3.51
N VAL A 96 6.10 19.24 4.05
CA VAL A 96 5.01 20.23 3.97
C VAL A 96 5.27 21.49 4.78
N ASN A 97 6.12 21.41 5.81
CA ASN A 97 6.47 22.53 6.68
C ASN A 97 7.70 23.30 6.19
N GLN A 98 8.63 22.67 5.48
CA GLN A 98 9.91 23.30 5.11
C GLN A 98 10.15 23.47 3.60
N HIS A 99 9.50 22.67 2.75
CA HIS A 99 9.78 22.68 1.31
C HIS A 99 9.03 23.81 0.60
N ARG A 100 9.73 24.90 0.28
CA ARG A 100 9.15 26.15 -0.29
C ARG A 100 8.19 25.94 -1.46
N THR A 101 8.57 25.18 -2.49
CA THR A 101 7.70 24.97 -3.68
C THR A 101 6.46 24.12 -3.34
N LEU A 102 6.58 23.24 -2.34
CA LEU A 102 5.45 22.44 -1.87
C LEU A 102 4.50 23.32 -1.05
N ARG A 103 5.03 24.17 -0.16
CA ARG A 103 4.24 25.16 0.57
C ARG A 103 3.45 26.07 -0.38
N ALA A 104 4.09 26.53 -1.46
CA ALA A 104 3.39 27.27 -2.52
C ALA A 104 2.25 26.44 -3.16
N MET A 105 2.48 25.16 -3.48
CA MET A 105 1.43 24.27 -4.00
C MET A 105 0.26 24.07 -3.02
N LEU A 106 0.54 24.15 -1.71
CA LEU A 106 -0.45 24.03 -0.64
C LEU A 106 -1.18 25.35 -0.33
N GLY A 107 -0.87 26.44 -1.04
CA GLY A 107 -1.50 27.75 -0.85
C GLY A 107 -0.92 28.58 0.30
N HIS A 108 0.31 28.29 0.75
CA HIS A 108 0.98 29.15 1.74
C HIS A 108 1.58 30.37 1.08
N SER A 109 1.35 31.52 1.69
CA SER A 109 1.96 32.80 1.33
C SER A 109 3.35 32.98 1.96
N LEU A 110 4.06 34.03 1.54
CA LEU A 110 5.32 34.47 2.15
C LEU A 110 5.17 34.87 3.63
N TYR A 111 3.96 35.15 4.11
CA TYR A 111 3.69 35.53 5.50
C TYR A 111 3.31 34.34 6.39
N ASP A 112 3.20 33.14 5.79
CA ASP A 112 2.80 31.92 6.49
C ASP A 112 3.99 31.09 6.99
N GLU A 113 5.17 31.69 7.14
CA GLU A 113 6.37 30.96 7.63
C GLU A 113 6.12 30.32 9.02
N ASP A 114 5.32 30.98 9.87
CA ASP A 114 4.95 30.47 11.19
C ASP A 114 3.77 29.46 11.16
N LYS A 115 3.04 29.35 10.04
CA LYS A 115 1.91 28.41 9.93
C LYS A 115 2.43 26.99 9.61
N GLN A 116 2.43 26.14 10.63
CA GLN A 116 2.85 24.74 10.50
C GLN A 116 1.69 23.75 10.57
N TYR A 117 1.77 22.70 9.75
CA TYR A 117 0.91 21.53 9.88
C TYR A 117 1.39 20.68 11.05
N ALA A 118 0.49 20.32 11.95
CA ALA A 118 0.79 19.32 12.97
C ALA A 118 0.79 17.91 12.38
N TYR A 119 1.66 17.04 12.89
CA TYR A 119 1.77 15.63 12.48
C TYR A 119 0.42 14.91 12.44
N GLN A 120 -0.34 14.97 13.55
CA GLN A 120 -1.62 14.27 13.64
C GLN A 120 -2.65 14.78 12.64
N THR A 121 -2.60 16.08 12.29
CA THR A 121 -3.47 16.65 11.27
C THR A 121 -3.22 16.01 9.91
N LEU A 122 -1.96 15.73 9.54
CA LEU A 122 -1.66 15.05 8.28
C LEU A 122 -2.17 13.61 8.28
N VAL A 123 -1.92 12.87 9.37
CA VAL A 123 -2.37 11.48 9.55
C VAL A 123 -3.90 11.39 9.43
N ASP A 124 -4.61 12.21 10.18
CA ASP A 124 -6.07 12.16 10.25
C ASP A 124 -6.72 12.55 8.91
N ASN A 125 -6.17 13.55 8.20
CA ASN A 125 -6.77 14.02 6.96
C ASN A 125 -6.43 13.14 5.76
N VAL A 126 -5.19 12.64 5.62
CA VAL A 126 -4.85 11.68 4.54
C VAL A 126 -5.61 10.35 4.73
N SER A 127 -5.89 9.96 5.98
CA SER A 127 -6.69 8.77 6.27
C SER A 127 -8.17 8.89 5.92
N LEU A 128 -8.67 10.07 5.51
CA LEU A 128 -10.05 10.27 5.06
C LEU A 128 -10.32 9.65 3.69
N PHE A 129 -9.28 9.39 2.90
CA PHE A 129 -9.47 8.71 1.62
C PHE A 129 -10.03 7.31 1.83
N THR A 130 -10.96 6.90 0.97
CA THR A 130 -11.44 5.52 0.90
C THR A 130 -10.95 4.87 -0.39
N PRO A 131 -10.79 3.53 -0.43
CA PRO A 131 -10.44 2.83 -1.67
C PRO A 131 -11.40 3.15 -2.83
N GLU A 132 -12.70 3.30 -2.55
CA GLU A 132 -13.74 3.59 -3.53
C GLU A 132 -13.61 5.01 -4.12
N LEU A 133 -13.34 6.00 -3.26
CA LEU A 133 -13.04 7.37 -3.68
C LEU A 133 -11.80 7.38 -4.58
N LEU A 134 -10.73 6.70 -4.16
CA LEU A 134 -9.47 6.67 -4.89
C LEU A 134 -9.60 5.94 -6.24
N ASP A 135 -10.42 4.89 -6.34
CA ASP A 135 -10.68 4.20 -7.62
C ASP A 135 -11.43 5.11 -8.62
N ARG A 136 -12.41 5.90 -8.15
CA ARG A 136 -13.09 6.90 -9.01
C ARG A 136 -12.18 8.06 -9.38
N LEU A 137 -11.38 8.54 -8.42
CA LEU A 137 -10.40 9.59 -8.65
C LEU A 137 -9.35 9.15 -9.69
N ASN A 138 -8.91 7.89 -9.60
CA ASN A 138 -7.98 7.31 -10.57
C ASN A 138 -8.55 7.35 -12.00
N GLN A 139 -9.84 7.04 -12.19
CA GLN A 139 -10.49 7.10 -13.50
C GLN A 139 -10.42 8.50 -14.10
N ILE A 140 -10.80 9.51 -13.30
CA ILE A 140 -10.77 10.93 -13.71
C ILE A 140 -9.35 11.36 -14.12
N ILE A 141 -8.34 10.96 -13.34
CA ILE A 141 -6.94 11.30 -13.61
C ILE A 141 -6.43 10.63 -14.89
N VAL A 142 -6.74 9.35 -15.09
CA VAL A 142 -6.35 8.63 -16.30
C VAL A 142 -7.00 9.22 -17.54
N GLU A 143 -8.30 9.54 -17.49
CA GLU A 143 -9.00 10.25 -18.59
C GLU A 143 -8.31 11.57 -18.93
N GLY A 144 -8.00 12.39 -17.92
CA GLY A 144 -7.26 13.65 -18.11
C GLY A 144 -5.87 13.43 -18.72
N GLY A 145 -5.17 12.39 -18.26
CA GLY A 145 -3.86 12.00 -18.78
C GLY A 145 -3.89 11.50 -20.23
N HIS A 146 -4.94 10.79 -20.64
CA HIS A 146 -5.14 10.34 -22.02
C HIS A 146 -5.37 11.51 -22.97
N ILE A 147 -6.05 12.57 -22.54
CA ILE A 147 -6.25 13.78 -23.35
C ILE A 147 -4.91 14.46 -23.71
N LEU A 148 -3.92 14.40 -22.82
CA LEU A 148 -2.59 14.97 -23.08
C LEU A 148 -1.79 14.22 -24.14
N ILE A 149 -2.14 12.97 -24.40
CA ILE A 149 -1.49 12.15 -25.41
C ILE A 149 -2.19 12.44 -26.72
N LYS A 150 -1.41 12.86 -27.74
CA LYS A 150 -1.93 13.18 -29.07
C LYS A 150 -2.91 12.08 -29.51
N LYS A 151 -4.12 12.48 -29.91
CA LYS A 151 -5.22 11.62 -30.37
C LYS A 151 -4.71 10.51 -31.28
N ASP A 152 -4.43 9.36 -30.69
CA ASP A 152 -4.42 8.10 -31.40
C ASP A 152 -5.72 7.45 -30.96
N GLU A 153 -6.75 7.52 -31.81
CA GLU A 153 -8.06 6.88 -31.58
C GLU A 153 -7.95 5.34 -31.54
N SER A 154 -6.73 4.81 -31.52
CA SER A 154 -6.43 3.41 -31.32
C SER A 154 -6.98 2.88 -29.98
N ALA A 155 -7.47 1.65 -30.03
CA ALA A 155 -7.94 0.93 -28.85
C ALA A 155 -6.84 0.83 -27.77
N LEU A 156 -7.24 0.89 -26.50
CA LEU A 156 -6.32 0.69 -25.38
C LEU A 156 -5.85 -0.78 -25.35
N ARG A 157 -4.55 -0.94 -25.15
CA ARG A 157 -3.86 -2.22 -25.04
C ARG A 157 -3.22 -2.35 -23.66
N GLY A 158 -3.81 -3.21 -22.84
CA GLY A 158 -3.41 -3.46 -21.47
C GLY A 158 -2.28 -4.48 -21.30
N ARG A 159 -1.59 -4.37 -20.18
CA ARG A 159 -0.68 -5.36 -19.62
C ARG A 159 -1.08 -5.58 -18.17
N CYS A 160 -1.39 -6.82 -17.82
CA CYS A 160 -1.88 -7.17 -16.50
C CYS A 160 -0.92 -8.14 -15.83
N ASP A 161 -0.43 -7.75 -14.65
CA ASP A 161 0.50 -8.54 -13.87
C ASP A 161 0.31 -8.29 -12.38
N SER A 162 0.86 -9.18 -11.55
CA SER A 162 0.76 -9.12 -10.10
C SER A 162 2.13 -9.07 -9.43
N PHE A 163 2.20 -8.38 -8.31
CA PHE A 163 3.37 -8.33 -7.45
C PHE A 163 2.94 -8.35 -5.98
N VAL A 164 3.89 -8.49 -5.07
CA VAL A 164 3.60 -8.49 -3.63
C VAL A 164 3.96 -7.12 -3.09
N VAL A 165 3.04 -6.55 -2.31
CA VAL A 165 3.32 -5.39 -1.46
C VAL A 165 3.53 -5.93 -0.05
N GLU A 166 4.72 -5.70 0.52
CA GLU A 166 5.05 -6.20 1.85
C GLU A 166 4.18 -5.51 2.90
N THR A 167 3.79 -6.24 3.93
CA THR A 167 3.19 -5.63 5.12
C THR A 167 4.30 -5.22 6.08
N ASP A 168 4.10 -4.16 6.88
CA ASP A 168 5.08 -3.74 7.89
C ASP A 168 5.10 -4.71 9.09
N VAL A 169 5.66 -5.90 8.85
CA VAL A 169 5.75 -6.98 9.82
C VAL A 169 7.18 -7.50 9.92
N HIS A 170 7.58 -7.87 11.13
CA HIS A 170 8.87 -8.54 11.31
C HIS A 170 8.80 -10.00 10.86
N PHE A 171 9.96 -10.55 10.45
CA PHE A 171 10.04 -11.95 10.03
C PHE A 171 9.51 -12.92 11.10
N LEU A 172 8.66 -13.83 10.66
CA LEU A 172 7.85 -14.65 11.53
C LEU A 172 8.62 -15.79 12.19
N THR A 173 8.45 -15.93 13.51
CA THR A 173 8.62 -17.23 14.18
C THR A 173 7.50 -17.45 15.18
N ASP A 174 7.11 -18.71 15.39
CA ASP A 174 6.04 -19.07 16.34
C ASP A 174 6.32 -18.51 17.75
N ILE A 175 7.60 -18.48 18.15
CA ILE A 175 8.08 -17.88 19.40
C ILE A 175 7.84 -16.36 19.44
N ASN A 176 8.17 -15.63 18.36
CA ASN A 176 7.96 -14.18 18.31
C ASN A 176 6.48 -13.84 18.45
N LEU A 177 5.62 -14.58 17.73
CA LEU A 177 4.17 -14.39 17.80
C LEU A 177 3.60 -14.63 19.19
N LEU A 178 4.06 -15.70 19.87
CA LEU A 178 3.67 -15.95 21.27
C LEU A 178 4.11 -14.78 22.18
N GLY A 179 5.34 -14.29 21.99
CA GLY A 179 5.88 -13.16 22.72
C GLY A 179 5.08 -11.88 22.52
N ASP A 180 4.71 -11.58 21.28
CA ASP A 180 3.93 -10.40 20.93
C ASP A 180 2.50 -10.46 21.45
N ALA A 181 1.83 -11.61 21.31
CA ALA A 181 0.49 -11.85 21.82
C ALA A 181 0.44 -11.66 23.35
N LEU A 182 1.35 -12.31 24.07
CA LEU A 182 1.41 -12.17 25.53
C LEU A 182 1.86 -10.78 25.98
N ARG A 183 2.77 -10.13 25.26
CA ARG A 183 3.17 -8.75 25.57
C ARG A 183 1.96 -7.83 25.57
N LYS A 184 1.12 -7.94 24.53
CA LYS A 184 -0.09 -7.13 24.39
C LYS A 184 -1.14 -7.50 25.43
N ALA A 185 -1.46 -8.78 25.58
CA ALA A 185 -2.43 -9.26 26.56
C ALA A 185 -2.06 -8.80 27.99
N ILE A 186 -0.81 -9.03 28.43
CA ILE A 186 -0.33 -8.62 29.76
C ILE A 186 -0.42 -7.09 29.93
N THR A 187 0.00 -6.32 28.93
CA THR A 187 0.02 -4.85 29.03
C THR A 187 -1.38 -4.26 29.09
N LEU A 188 -2.30 -4.76 28.25
CA LEU A 188 -3.69 -4.31 28.23
C LEU A 188 -4.42 -4.69 29.51
N THR A 189 -4.27 -5.94 29.99
CA THR A 189 -4.83 -6.36 31.28
C THR A 189 -4.28 -5.53 32.44
N ALA A 190 -2.98 -5.23 32.45
CA ALA A 190 -2.38 -4.42 33.52
C ALA A 190 -2.96 -2.99 33.55
N ARG A 191 -3.11 -2.35 32.39
CA ARG A 191 -3.71 -1.01 32.28
C ARG A 191 -5.18 -0.99 32.71
N TRP A 192 -5.94 -2.04 32.37
CA TRP A 192 -7.34 -2.13 32.78
C TRP A 192 -7.49 -2.40 34.29
N CYS A 193 -6.62 -3.23 34.87
CA CYS A 193 -6.54 -3.37 36.33
C CYS A 193 -6.22 -2.04 37.00
N GLU A 194 -5.26 -1.28 36.49
CA GLU A 194 -4.89 0.04 37.01
C GLU A 194 -6.08 1.01 36.98
N SER A 195 -6.85 1.04 35.89
CA SER A 195 -8.04 1.91 35.78
C SER A 195 -9.19 1.51 36.71
N GLN A 196 -9.23 0.26 37.18
CA GLN A 196 -10.20 -0.21 38.18
C GLN A 196 -9.58 -0.41 39.57
N HIS A 197 -8.40 0.17 39.83
CA HIS A 197 -7.69 0.13 41.11
C HIS A 197 -7.37 -1.29 41.63
N LEU A 198 -7.25 -2.27 40.73
CA LEU A 198 -6.86 -3.64 41.05
C LEU A 198 -5.33 -3.80 41.06
N SER A 199 -4.84 -4.62 42.00
CA SER A 199 -3.40 -4.80 42.23
C SER A 199 -2.77 -6.01 41.54
N ASP A 200 -3.59 -6.85 40.90
CA ASP A 200 -3.22 -8.18 40.36
C ASP A 200 -2.03 -8.14 39.37
N TRP A 201 -1.77 -6.99 38.74
CA TRP A 201 -0.76 -6.80 37.70
C TRP A 201 0.26 -5.66 37.96
N ARG A 202 0.45 -5.19 39.20
CA ARG A 202 1.46 -4.14 39.53
C ARG A 202 2.88 -4.46 38.99
N GLN A 203 3.25 -5.74 38.96
CA GLN A 203 4.56 -6.21 38.48
C GLN A 203 4.59 -6.63 37.00
N TYR A 204 3.63 -6.19 36.16
CA TYR A 204 3.56 -6.62 34.76
C TYR A 204 4.87 -6.38 33.99
N ARG A 205 5.59 -5.28 34.27
CA ARG A 205 6.90 -5.00 33.65
C ARG A 205 7.95 -6.07 33.98
N TYR A 206 7.95 -6.60 35.19
CA TYR A 206 8.81 -7.72 35.57
C TYR A 206 8.41 -9.00 34.82
N ASN A 207 7.11 -9.29 34.76
CA ASN A 207 6.57 -10.45 34.01
C ASN A 207 6.98 -10.42 32.53
N LEU A 208 6.87 -9.25 31.89
CA LEU A 208 7.31 -9.06 30.50
C LEU A 208 8.81 -9.29 30.32
N ARG A 209 9.65 -8.82 31.26
CA ARG A 209 11.10 -9.08 31.23
C ARG A 209 11.42 -10.56 31.40
N GLN A 210 10.71 -11.25 32.29
CA GLN A 210 10.86 -12.70 32.49
C GLN A 210 10.51 -13.48 31.23
N LEU A 211 9.34 -13.19 30.63
CA LEU A 211 8.91 -13.80 29.37
C LEU A 211 9.93 -13.56 28.25
N LYS A 212 10.41 -12.32 28.09
CA LYS A 212 11.41 -11.94 27.07
C LYS A 212 12.74 -12.66 27.27
N ARG A 213 13.14 -12.92 28.52
CA ARG A 213 14.37 -13.66 28.85
C ARG A 213 14.26 -15.13 28.40
N LEU A 214 13.14 -15.79 28.71
CA LEU A 214 12.89 -17.16 28.28
C LEU A 214 12.80 -17.26 26.75
N MET A 215 12.12 -16.30 26.11
CA MET A 215 12.04 -16.19 24.66
C MET A 215 13.43 -16.12 24.00
N ARG A 216 14.30 -15.24 24.49
CA ARG A 216 15.68 -15.10 23.99
C ARG A 216 16.52 -16.36 24.20
N ASN A 217 16.34 -17.05 25.33
CA ASN A 217 17.02 -18.31 25.59
C ASN A 217 16.63 -19.37 24.54
N ALA A 218 15.33 -19.58 24.32
CA ALA A 218 14.81 -20.51 23.31
C ALA A 218 15.31 -20.18 21.88
N GLN A 219 15.31 -18.90 21.50
CA GLN A 219 15.85 -18.45 20.21
C GLN A 219 17.34 -18.74 20.05
N SER A 220 18.13 -18.47 21.09
CA SER A 220 19.60 -18.65 21.05
C SER A 220 20.00 -20.12 20.87
N LYS A 221 19.24 -21.05 21.46
CA LYS A 221 19.48 -22.49 21.37
C LYS A 221 19.21 -23.05 19.97
N LYS A 222 18.17 -22.56 19.28
CA LYS A 222 17.86 -22.96 17.89
C LYS A 222 18.91 -22.53 16.86
N ARG A 223 19.60 -21.40 17.08
CA ARG A 223 20.63 -20.90 16.14
C ARG A 223 21.90 -21.75 16.12
N ARG A 224 22.18 -22.47 17.21
CA ARG A 224 23.26 -23.46 17.25
C ARG A 224 22.69 -24.74 16.64
N LYS A 225 23.16 -25.14 15.45
CA LYS A 225 22.80 -26.44 14.88
C LYS A 225 23.05 -27.51 15.96
N ALA A 226 22.00 -28.24 16.35
CA ALA A 226 22.13 -29.34 17.29
C ALA A 226 22.95 -30.44 16.60
N ALA A 227 24.26 -30.43 16.85
CA ALA A 227 25.18 -31.44 16.33
C ALA A 227 25.07 -32.76 17.11
N ASP A 228 24.53 -32.72 18.33
CA ASP A 228 24.37 -33.87 19.22
C ASP A 228 22.98 -33.92 19.91
N GLN A 229 22.68 -35.07 20.52
CA GLN A 229 21.42 -35.33 21.22
C GLN A 229 21.22 -34.43 22.45
N GLN A 230 22.32 -34.04 23.12
CA GLN A 230 22.30 -33.18 24.31
C GLN A 230 21.88 -31.74 23.98
N SER A 231 22.35 -31.19 22.86
CA SER A 231 21.96 -29.87 22.36
C SER A 231 20.49 -29.84 21.94
N ASN A 232 19.95 -30.95 21.45
CA ASN A 232 18.54 -31.07 21.13
C ASN A 232 17.68 -31.06 22.40
N LEU A 233 18.06 -31.83 23.43
CA LEU A 233 17.39 -31.83 24.74
C LEU A 233 17.38 -30.43 25.39
N GLN A 234 18.51 -29.71 25.37
CA GLN A 234 18.57 -28.33 25.87
C GLN A 234 17.67 -27.37 25.10
N THR A 235 17.50 -27.60 23.80
CA THR A 235 16.58 -26.80 22.98
C THR A 235 15.14 -27.08 23.42
N ILE A 236 14.74 -28.35 23.50
CA ILE A 236 13.40 -28.73 23.96
C ILE A 236 13.10 -28.14 25.35
N GLN A 237 14.02 -28.27 26.30
CA GLN A 237 13.87 -27.71 27.66
C GLN A 237 13.69 -26.19 27.66
N ALA A 238 14.46 -25.45 26.85
CA ALA A 238 14.33 -23.99 26.76
C ALA A 238 12.96 -23.56 26.19
N TYR A 239 12.42 -24.34 25.23
CA TYR A 239 11.09 -24.09 24.67
C TYR A 239 9.99 -24.47 25.66
N GLN A 240 10.12 -25.60 26.37
CA GLN A 240 9.17 -26.01 27.42
C GLN A 240 9.06 -24.95 28.51
N ALA A 241 10.18 -24.46 29.06
CA ALA A 241 10.17 -23.40 30.07
C ALA A 241 9.48 -22.11 29.58
N TYR A 242 9.63 -21.78 28.30
CA TYR A 242 8.94 -20.63 27.70
C TYR A 242 7.43 -20.87 27.56
N ILE A 243 7.02 -22.06 27.10
CA ILE A 243 5.60 -22.45 26.95
C ILE A 243 4.90 -22.50 28.31
N GLU A 244 5.51 -23.13 29.32
CA GLU A 244 4.94 -23.25 30.66
C GLU A 244 4.70 -21.86 31.27
N GLN A 245 5.68 -20.97 31.17
CA GLN A 245 5.54 -19.60 31.64
C GLN A 245 4.44 -18.84 30.89
N ALA A 246 4.33 -19.07 29.58
CA ALA A 246 3.26 -18.52 28.74
C ALA A 246 1.88 -19.02 29.18
N GLN A 247 1.71 -20.32 29.40
CA GLN A 247 0.48 -20.93 29.90
C GLN A 247 0.08 -20.38 31.27
N CYS A 248 1.04 -20.18 32.18
CA CYS A 248 0.79 -19.53 33.47
C CYS A 248 0.23 -18.11 33.29
N TYR A 249 0.78 -17.32 32.36
CA TYR A 249 0.26 -15.98 32.09
C TYR A 249 -1.11 -15.99 31.42
N VAL A 250 -1.36 -16.88 30.46
CA VAL A 250 -2.69 -17.06 29.86
C VAL A 250 -3.73 -17.33 30.94
N LYS A 251 -3.48 -18.32 31.81
CA LYS A 251 -4.39 -18.68 32.91
C LYS A 251 -4.60 -17.50 33.86
N LYS A 252 -3.51 -16.82 34.25
CA LYS A 252 -3.59 -15.64 35.13
C LYS A 252 -4.46 -14.54 34.53
N ILE A 253 -4.27 -14.22 33.25
CA ILE A 253 -5.06 -13.19 32.55
C ILE A 253 -6.54 -13.60 32.52
N GLN A 254 -6.86 -14.85 32.18
CA GLN A 254 -8.24 -15.34 32.17
C GLN A 254 -8.90 -15.18 33.55
N THR A 255 -8.21 -15.54 34.63
CA THR A 255 -8.70 -15.32 36.01
C THR A 255 -8.82 -13.84 36.36
N THR A 256 -7.98 -12.96 35.82
CA THR A 256 -8.13 -11.51 36.02
C THR A 256 -9.35 -10.97 35.27
N LEU A 257 -9.59 -11.41 34.03
CA LEU A 257 -10.73 -10.97 33.22
C LEU A 257 -12.08 -11.33 33.86
N THR A 258 -12.16 -12.40 34.66
CA THR A 258 -13.39 -12.73 35.40
C THR A 258 -13.66 -11.79 36.59
N LYS A 259 -12.65 -11.05 37.06
CA LYS A 259 -12.78 -10.08 38.17
C LYS A 259 -13.04 -8.65 37.67
N LEU A 260 -12.68 -8.35 36.42
CA LEU A 260 -12.81 -7.02 35.84
C LEU A 260 -14.28 -6.76 35.46
N ALA A 261 -14.80 -5.61 35.87
CA ALA A 261 -16.17 -5.23 35.54
C ALA A 261 -16.23 -4.73 34.09
N THR A 262 -17.22 -5.23 33.33
CA THR A 262 -17.53 -4.77 31.96
C THR A 262 -18.90 -4.10 31.95
N THR A 263 -18.94 -2.86 32.44
CA THR A 263 -20.15 -2.05 32.58
C THR A 263 -20.43 -1.18 31.36
N ALA A 264 -19.39 -0.81 30.59
CA ALA A 264 -19.50 0.03 29.41
C ALA A 264 -19.04 -0.67 28.13
N THR A 265 -19.52 -0.22 26.97
CA THR A 265 -19.12 -0.71 25.64
C THR A 265 -17.61 -0.70 25.44
N ARG A 266 -16.93 0.35 25.93
CA ARG A 266 -15.47 0.46 25.86
C ARG A 266 -14.76 -0.68 26.60
N GLU A 267 -15.24 -1.05 27.77
CA GLU A 267 -14.67 -2.13 28.59
C GLU A 267 -14.92 -3.49 27.93
N LEU A 268 -16.09 -3.67 27.31
CA LEU A 268 -16.38 -4.86 26.51
C LEU A 268 -15.41 -5.00 25.31
N LEU A 269 -15.16 -3.91 24.58
CA LEU A 269 -14.19 -3.90 23.48
C LEU A 269 -12.76 -4.21 23.96
N GLN A 270 -12.35 -3.66 25.11
CA GLN A 270 -11.06 -3.99 25.72
C GLN A 270 -10.95 -5.47 26.11
N LYS A 271 -12.03 -6.05 26.63
CA LYS A 271 -12.08 -7.49 26.93
C LYS A 271 -11.90 -8.34 25.68
N ILE A 272 -12.66 -8.04 24.63
CA ILE A 272 -12.58 -8.73 23.34
C ILE A 272 -11.14 -8.63 22.79
N GLU A 273 -10.54 -7.44 22.82
CA GLU A 273 -9.16 -7.24 22.36
C GLU A 273 -8.15 -8.12 23.13
N ILE A 274 -8.28 -8.20 24.45
CA ILE A 274 -7.40 -9.08 25.27
C ILE A 274 -7.65 -10.55 24.95
N GLU A 275 -8.91 -10.96 24.83
CA GLU A 275 -9.29 -12.34 24.52
C GLU A 275 -8.77 -12.79 23.15
N ASP A 276 -8.77 -11.92 22.14
CA ASP A 276 -8.16 -12.18 20.83
C ASP A 276 -6.65 -12.45 20.94
N TYR A 277 -5.91 -11.62 21.69
CA TYR A 277 -4.49 -11.90 21.94
C TYR A 277 -4.28 -13.21 22.70
N LEU A 278 -5.17 -13.58 23.62
CA LEU A 278 -5.10 -14.87 24.31
C LEU A 278 -5.37 -16.05 23.36
N GLN A 279 -6.29 -15.92 22.41
CA GLN A 279 -6.53 -16.95 21.39
C GLN A 279 -5.28 -17.14 20.53
N HIS A 280 -4.64 -16.05 20.10
CA HIS A 280 -3.35 -16.11 19.40
C HIS A 280 -2.26 -16.76 20.26
N ALA A 281 -2.14 -16.39 21.53
CA ALA A 281 -1.16 -17.01 22.43
C ALA A 281 -1.37 -18.52 22.57
N LYS A 282 -2.63 -18.97 22.75
CA LYS A 282 -2.97 -20.41 22.84
C LYS A 282 -2.63 -21.16 21.55
N ARG A 283 -2.97 -20.60 20.39
CA ARG A 283 -2.59 -21.20 19.10
C ARG A 283 -1.07 -21.32 18.95
N GLN A 284 -0.31 -20.31 19.35
CA GLN A 284 1.15 -20.38 19.22
C GLN A 284 1.77 -21.33 20.24
N ILE A 285 1.21 -21.47 21.44
CA ILE A 285 1.60 -22.51 22.39
C ILE A 285 1.43 -23.90 21.75
N ASP A 286 0.26 -24.19 21.17
CA ASP A 286 -0.01 -25.46 20.48
C ASP A 286 0.96 -25.69 19.31
N GLN A 287 1.15 -24.69 18.44
CA GLN A 287 2.05 -24.80 17.29
C GLN A 287 3.50 -25.03 17.69
N ILE A 288 3.99 -24.35 18.74
CA ILE A 288 5.35 -24.56 19.23
C ILE A 288 5.49 -25.97 19.82
N GLU A 289 4.52 -26.43 20.61
CA GLU A 289 4.53 -27.77 21.20
C GLU A 289 4.56 -28.85 20.11
N ARG A 290 3.62 -28.79 19.15
CA ARG A 290 3.54 -29.73 18.02
C ARG A 290 4.82 -29.73 17.19
N ARG A 291 5.35 -28.56 16.86
CA ARG A 291 6.54 -28.43 15.99
C ARG A 291 7.85 -28.81 16.67
N VAL A 292 8.08 -28.34 17.89
CA VAL A 292 9.40 -28.43 18.55
C VAL A 292 9.48 -29.63 19.48
N ILE A 293 8.37 -30.00 20.14
CA ILE A 293 8.35 -31.11 21.10
C ILE A 293 7.90 -32.39 20.40
N LYS A 294 6.84 -32.34 19.57
CA LYS A 294 6.29 -33.53 18.88
C LYS A 294 6.88 -33.77 17.49
N GLY A 295 7.61 -32.81 16.92
CA GLY A 295 8.24 -32.92 15.60
C GLY A 295 7.26 -32.86 14.41
N GLU A 296 6.04 -32.38 14.62
CA GLU A 296 4.99 -32.31 13.61
C GLU A 296 5.22 -31.18 12.58
N ILE A 297 4.74 -31.39 11.35
CA ILE A 297 4.71 -30.37 10.31
C ILE A 297 3.36 -29.66 10.36
N ILE A 298 3.37 -28.38 10.71
CA ILE A 298 2.14 -27.56 10.74
C ILE A 298 1.69 -27.23 9.32
N PRO A 299 0.45 -27.58 8.93
CA PRO A 299 -0.14 -27.20 7.65
C PRO A 299 -0.10 -25.68 7.42
N HIS A 300 0.06 -25.26 6.17
CA HIS A 300 0.19 -23.84 5.84
C HIS A 300 -1.04 -23.02 6.26
N GLN A 301 -2.24 -23.60 6.12
CA GLN A 301 -3.52 -22.93 6.44
C GLN A 301 -3.70 -22.64 7.94
N GLU A 302 -3.00 -23.36 8.81
CA GLU A 302 -3.03 -23.11 10.26
C GLU A 302 -2.08 -21.99 10.68
N LYS A 303 -1.16 -21.57 9.80
CA LYS A 303 -0.14 -20.56 10.14
C LYS A 303 -0.75 -19.17 10.08
N VAL A 304 -0.34 -18.34 11.05
CA VAL A 304 -0.65 -16.91 11.04
C VAL A 304 0.64 -16.13 10.91
N PHE A 305 0.69 -15.26 9.92
CA PHE A 305 1.90 -14.53 9.55
C PHE A 305 2.07 -13.20 10.29
N SER A 306 1.00 -12.66 10.87
CA SER A 306 1.07 -11.55 11.80
C SER A 306 -0.20 -11.50 12.64
N ILE A 307 -0.06 -11.20 13.93
CA ILE A 307 -1.21 -10.91 14.81
C ILE A 307 -1.64 -9.44 14.73
N PHE A 308 -0.79 -8.57 14.19
CA PHE A 308 -1.07 -7.15 14.02
C PHE A 308 -1.62 -6.84 12.63
N GLU A 309 -1.18 -7.61 11.62
CA GLU A 309 -1.65 -7.56 10.25
C GLU A 309 -2.15 -8.95 9.80
N PRO A 310 -3.35 -9.39 10.27
CA PRO A 310 -3.86 -10.75 10.02
C PRO A 310 -4.05 -11.11 8.55
N HIS A 311 -4.03 -10.10 7.68
CA HIS A 311 -4.13 -10.24 6.23
C HIS A 311 -2.80 -10.54 5.54
N THR A 312 -1.67 -10.49 6.26
CA THR A 312 -0.35 -10.82 5.70
C THR A 312 -0.34 -12.25 5.19
N GLU A 313 0.15 -12.47 3.97
CA GLU A 313 0.30 -13.79 3.36
C GLU A 313 1.77 -14.13 3.15
N TRP A 314 2.05 -15.43 3.10
CA TRP A 314 3.37 -15.96 2.78
C TRP A 314 3.44 -16.29 1.30
N VAL A 315 4.03 -15.37 0.52
CA VAL A 315 4.11 -15.51 -0.93
C VAL A 315 5.49 -16.04 -1.31
N SER A 316 5.55 -17.26 -1.85
CA SER A 316 6.81 -17.85 -2.30
C SER A 316 7.11 -17.41 -3.73
N LYS A 317 8.15 -16.57 -3.92
CA LYS A 317 8.65 -16.24 -5.26
C LYS A 317 9.62 -17.32 -5.73
N GLY A 318 9.36 -17.91 -6.89
CA GLY A 318 10.24 -18.90 -7.51
C GLY A 318 11.56 -18.33 -8.09
N LYS A 319 11.94 -17.10 -7.73
CA LYS A 319 13.16 -16.43 -8.21
C LYS A 319 14.32 -16.69 -7.21
N ALA A 320 15.53 -16.91 -7.71
CA ALA A 320 16.70 -17.14 -6.87
C ALA A 320 17.05 -15.88 -6.05
N GLY A 321 17.11 -16.00 -4.71
CA GLY A 321 17.61 -14.94 -3.80
C GLY A 321 16.64 -14.50 -2.70
N VAL A 322 15.36 -14.30 -3.01
CA VAL A 322 14.30 -14.02 -2.01
C VAL A 322 13.26 -15.12 -2.11
N PRO A 323 13.37 -16.21 -1.32
CA PRO A 323 12.49 -17.35 -1.46
C PRO A 323 11.04 -17.04 -1.06
N VAL A 324 10.83 -15.99 -0.26
CA VAL A 324 9.53 -15.66 0.37
C VAL A 324 9.42 -14.17 0.65
N GLU A 325 8.26 -13.59 0.36
CA GLU A 325 7.84 -12.26 0.77
C GLU A 325 6.60 -12.35 1.69
N LEU A 326 6.56 -11.50 2.73
CA LEU A 326 5.43 -11.39 3.66
C LEU A 326 4.60 -10.17 3.27
N GLY A 327 3.44 -10.40 2.66
CA GLY A 327 2.65 -9.31 2.12
C GLY A 327 1.36 -9.80 1.49
N VAL A 328 0.71 -8.92 0.72
CA VAL A 328 -0.47 -9.28 -0.07
C VAL A 328 -0.17 -9.02 -1.53
N LYS A 329 -0.64 -9.93 -2.40
CA LYS A 329 -0.53 -9.72 -3.83
C LYS A 329 -1.42 -8.55 -4.26
N VAL A 330 -0.90 -7.73 -5.16
CA VAL A 330 -1.61 -6.66 -5.83
C VAL A 330 -1.46 -6.88 -7.32
N CYS A 331 -2.57 -6.89 -8.03
CA CYS A 331 -2.59 -6.95 -9.48
C CYS A 331 -2.91 -5.57 -10.06
N ILE A 332 -2.19 -5.19 -11.11
CA ILE A 332 -2.41 -3.95 -11.84
C ILE A 332 -2.67 -4.24 -13.32
N LEU A 333 -3.38 -3.34 -13.99
CA LEU A 333 -3.54 -3.32 -15.44
C LEU A 333 -3.09 -1.95 -15.96
N GLU A 334 -1.95 -1.94 -16.64
CA GLU A 334 -1.33 -0.75 -17.23
C GLU A 334 -1.57 -0.71 -18.74
N ASP A 335 -1.89 0.45 -19.29
CA ASP A 335 -2.06 0.63 -20.73
C ASP A 335 -0.74 0.92 -21.48
N GLN A 336 -0.78 1.04 -22.80
CA GLN A 336 0.39 1.39 -23.62
C GLN A 336 1.00 2.76 -23.33
N HIS A 337 0.29 3.64 -22.62
CA HIS A 337 0.69 4.99 -22.31
C HIS A 337 1.29 5.15 -20.90
N GLN A 338 1.39 4.03 -20.17
CA GLN A 338 1.90 3.91 -18.81
C GLN A 338 0.94 4.44 -17.74
N PHE A 339 -0.35 4.47 -18.04
CA PHE A 339 -1.40 4.73 -17.07
C PHE A 339 -1.95 3.42 -16.52
N ILE A 340 -2.11 3.36 -15.20
CA ILE A 340 -2.71 2.22 -14.52
C ILE A 340 -4.22 2.41 -14.53
N LEU A 341 -4.89 1.61 -15.37
CA LEU A 341 -6.33 1.67 -15.58
C LEU A 341 -7.10 1.08 -14.39
N HIS A 342 -6.57 0.00 -13.80
CA HIS A 342 -7.22 -0.70 -12.70
C HIS A 342 -6.20 -1.42 -11.82
N HIS A 343 -6.56 -1.62 -10.55
CA HIS A 343 -5.79 -2.40 -9.58
C HIS A 343 -6.73 -3.23 -8.71
N HIS A 344 -6.21 -4.34 -8.18
CA HIS A 344 -6.94 -5.22 -7.27
C HIS A 344 -6.02 -5.78 -6.18
N VAL A 345 -6.46 -5.69 -4.93
CA VAL A 345 -5.77 -6.31 -3.77
C VAL A 345 -6.28 -7.74 -3.62
N MET A 346 -5.37 -8.70 -3.79
CA MET A 346 -5.67 -10.13 -3.92
C MET A 346 -5.63 -10.83 -2.56
N GLU A 347 -6.71 -10.68 -1.77
CA GLU A 347 -6.84 -11.37 -0.48
C GLU A 347 -7.06 -12.87 -0.69
N ARG A 348 -6.02 -13.68 -0.46
CA ARG A 348 -5.99 -15.14 -0.61
C ARG A 348 -6.39 -15.62 -2.00
N GLN A 349 -6.07 -14.82 -3.01
CA GLN A 349 -6.37 -15.10 -4.40
C GLN A 349 -5.11 -15.40 -5.20
N THR A 350 -5.25 -16.23 -6.23
CA THR A 350 -4.19 -16.52 -7.20
C THR A 350 -4.42 -15.78 -8.51
N ASP A 351 -3.36 -15.65 -9.31
CA ASP A 351 -3.36 -14.86 -10.54
C ASP A 351 -4.40 -15.39 -11.55
N ASP A 352 -4.57 -16.71 -11.62
CA ASP A 352 -5.59 -17.36 -12.45
C ASP A 352 -7.03 -17.09 -11.98
N GLN A 353 -7.26 -16.68 -10.74
CA GLN A 353 -8.61 -16.39 -10.23
C GLN A 353 -9.09 -14.97 -10.56
N ILE A 354 -8.18 -14.06 -10.92
CA ILE A 354 -8.49 -12.63 -11.04
C ILE A 354 -8.40 -12.09 -12.48
N ALA A 355 -7.84 -12.86 -13.42
CA ALA A 355 -7.55 -12.39 -14.79
C ALA A 355 -8.78 -11.76 -15.48
N VAL A 356 -9.91 -12.48 -15.44
CA VAL A 356 -11.18 -12.01 -16.03
C VAL A 356 -11.70 -10.80 -15.28
N ASN A 357 -11.70 -10.83 -13.94
CA ASN A 357 -12.18 -9.71 -13.12
C ASN A 357 -11.42 -8.42 -13.45
N MET A 358 -10.09 -8.48 -13.54
CA MET A 358 -9.24 -7.34 -13.89
C MET A 358 -9.65 -6.71 -15.22
N VAL A 359 -9.87 -7.52 -16.26
CA VAL A 359 -10.28 -7.04 -17.59
C VAL A 359 -11.69 -6.49 -17.58
N THR A 360 -12.65 -7.20 -16.98
CA THR A 360 -14.05 -6.77 -16.91
C THR A 360 -14.17 -5.43 -16.18
N GLN A 361 -13.44 -5.27 -15.08
CA GLN A 361 -13.41 -4.04 -14.30
C GLN A 361 -12.70 -2.90 -15.05
N ALA A 362 -11.56 -3.17 -15.69
CA ALA A 362 -10.87 -2.15 -16.49
C ALA A 362 -11.68 -1.73 -17.71
N LYS A 363 -12.33 -2.66 -18.42
CA LYS A 363 -13.18 -2.38 -19.58
C LYS A 363 -14.46 -1.64 -19.22
N LYS A 364 -15.03 -1.90 -18.04
CA LYS A 364 -16.16 -1.12 -17.51
C LYS A 364 -15.79 0.36 -17.32
N ARG A 365 -14.55 0.63 -16.87
CA ARG A 365 -14.03 2.00 -16.66
C ARG A 365 -13.57 2.65 -17.96
N PHE A 366 -12.94 1.85 -18.84
CA PHE A 366 -12.38 2.29 -20.11
C PHE A 366 -12.88 1.37 -21.24
N PRO A 367 -14.05 1.66 -21.84
CA PRO A 367 -14.70 0.78 -22.83
C PRO A 367 -13.86 0.49 -24.08
N ILE A 368 -12.91 1.39 -24.40
CA ILE A 368 -11.99 1.27 -25.54
C ILE A 368 -10.83 0.27 -25.30
N LEU A 369 -10.76 -0.38 -24.13
CA LEU A 369 -9.83 -1.47 -23.87
C LEU A 369 -10.22 -2.73 -24.66
N ASN A 370 -9.43 -3.06 -25.68
CA ASN A 370 -9.70 -4.20 -26.57
C ASN A 370 -8.56 -5.23 -26.66
N ALA A 371 -7.39 -4.95 -26.09
CA ALA A 371 -6.32 -5.95 -25.99
C ALA A 371 -5.74 -6.02 -24.58
N CYS A 372 -5.33 -7.20 -24.14
CA CYS A 372 -4.58 -7.37 -22.90
C CYS A 372 -3.58 -8.52 -22.98
N SER A 373 -2.42 -8.34 -22.34
CA SER A 373 -1.38 -9.37 -22.19
C SER A 373 -1.15 -9.73 -20.72
N PHE A 374 -0.82 -11.00 -20.49
CA PHE A 374 -0.66 -11.59 -19.16
C PHE A 374 0.56 -12.50 -19.10
N ASP A 375 1.07 -12.75 -17.90
CA ASP A 375 2.00 -13.85 -17.66
C ASP A 375 1.27 -15.21 -17.59
N LYS A 376 2.05 -16.29 -17.70
CA LYS A 376 1.59 -17.69 -17.59
C LYS A 376 0.89 -18.01 -16.27
N GLY A 377 1.16 -17.25 -15.20
CA GLY A 377 0.50 -17.39 -13.91
C GLY A 377 -1.02 -17.25 -14.00
N PHE A 378 -1.50 -16.39 -14.89
CA PHE A 378 -2.92 -16.10 -15.10
C PHE A 378 -3.66 -17.15 -15.95
N HIS A 379 -2.98 -18.19 -16.43
CA HIS A 379 -3.58 -19.14 -17.36
C HIS A 379 -4.45 -20.19 -16.65
N SER A 380 -5.73 -20.21 -17.02
CA SER A 380 -6.64 -21.35 -16.88
C SER A 380 -7.43 -21.53 -18.20
N PRO A 381 -7.92 -22.76 -18.53
CA PRO A 381 -8.77 -22.94 -19.71
C PRO A 381 -10.02 -22.05 -19.71
N ALA A 382 -10.60 -21.81 -18.53
CA ALA A 382 -11.71 -20.89 -18.34
C ALA A 382 -11.33 -19.45 -18.69
N ASN A 383 -10.21 -18.94 -18.16
CA ASN A 383 -9.73 -17.59 -18.48
C ASN A 383 -9.46 -17.42 -19.97
N GLN A 384 -8.89 -18.43 -20.62
CA GLN A 384 -8.59 -18.36 -22.06
C GLN A 384 -9.88 -18.19 -22.90
N ALA A 385 -10.97 -18.85 -22.50
CA ALA A 385 -12.26 -18.77 -23.19
C ALA A 385 -13.00 -17.47 -22.85
N GLU A 386 -13.04 -17.09 -21.58
CA GLU A 386 -13.81 -15.93 -21.11
C GLU A 386 -13.16 -14.61 -21.51
N LEU A 387 -11.84 -14.47 -21.41
CA LEU A 387 -11.14 -13.26 -21.83
C LEU A 387 -11.35 -12.95 -23.32
N ALA A 388 -11.47 -13.99 -24.16
CA ALA A 388 -11.73 -13.84 -25.60
C ALA A 388 -13.13 -13.28 -25.92
N GLN A 389 -14.06 -13.34 -24.96
CA GLN A 389 -15.38 -12.70 -25.08
C GLN A 389 -15.33 -11.21 -24.74
N HIS A 390 -14.33 -10.79 -23.94
CA HIS A 390 -14.18 -9.42 -23.50
C HIS A 390 -13.19 -8.60 -24.34
N LEU A 391 -12.24 -9.23 -25.03
CA LEU A 391 -11.15 -8.57 -25.74
C LEU A 391 -11.00 -9.16 -27.14
N GLU A 392 -10.72 -8.31 -28.12
CA GLU A 392 -10.39 -8.74 -29.48
C GLU A 392 -9.06 -9.48 -29.52
N GLN A 393 -8.09 -9.03 -28.71
CA GLN A 393 -6.75 -9.62 -28.64
C GLN A 393 -6.36 -9.98 -27.21
N VAL A 394 -6.27 -11.29 -26.93
CA VAL A 394 -5.81 -11.83 -25.63
C VAL A 394 -4.47 -12.52 -25.80
N THR A 395 -3.43 -11.98 -25.15
CA THR A 395 -2.10 -12.60 -25.12
C THR A 395 -1.86 -13.25 -23.77
N LEU A 396 -2.33 -14.48 -23.61
CA LEU A 396 -2.20 -15.28 -22.38
C LEU A 396 -1.43 -16.58 -22.68
N PRO A 397 -0.11 -16.67 -22.41
CA PRO A 397 0.66 -17.86 -22.73
C PRO A 397 0.20 -19.07 -21.91
N LYS A 398 0.08 -20.25 -22.54
CA LYS A 398 -0.40 -21.44 -21.85
C LYS A 398 0.63 -21.96 -20.84
N LYS A 399 0.15 -22.36 -19.66
CA LYS A 399 0.94 -23.05 -18.64
C LYS A 399 1.13 -24.52 -19.02
N GLY A 400 2.37 -25.01 -19.01
CA GLY A 400 2.71 -26.41 -19.30
C GLY A 400 2.96 -26.73 -20.79
N LYS A 401 2.73 -27.99 -21.19
CA LYS A 401 3.01 -28.49 -22.54
C LYS A 401 2.02 -27.91 -23.57
N LEU A 402 2.55 -27.38 -24.67
CA LEU A 402 1.77 -26.80 -25.76
C LEU A 402 1.33 -27.88 -26.77
N SER A 403 0.09 -27.79 -27.26
CA SER A 403 -0.35 -28.52 -28.46
C SER A 403 0.24 -27.89 -29.71
N LYS A 404 0.23 -28.59 -30.85
CA LYS A 404 0.71 -28.05 -32.13
C LYS A 404 -0.05 -26.78 -32.52
N GLU A 405 -1.38 -26.80 -32.38
CA GLU A 405 -2.26 -25.66 -32.64
C GLU A 405 -1.94 -24.48 -31.74
N ARG A 406 -1.79 -24.71 -30.43
CA ARG A 406 -1.47 -23.63 -29.51
C ARG A 406 -0.09 -23.03 -29.78
N LYS A 407 0.87 -23.88 -30.14
CA LYS A 407 2.21 -23.42 -30.52
C LYS A 407 2.15 -22.51 -31.75
N ALA A 408 1.33 -22.84 -32.75
CA ALA A 408 1.13 -21.98 -33.91
C ALA A 408 0.54 -20.62 -33.54
N ILE A 409 -0.48 -20.58 -32.67
CA ILE A 409 -1.08 -19.34 -32.15
C ILE A 409 -0.04 -18.50 -31.40
N GLU A 410 0.71 -19.10 -30.48
CA GLU A 410 1.73 -18.37 -29.69
C GLU A 410 2.94 -17.92 -30.52
N GLN A 411 3.09 -18.43 -31.74
CA GLN A 411 4.12 -18.03 -32.71
C GLN A 411 3.63 -16.99 -33.73
N MET A 412 2.33 -16.66 -33.73
CA MET A 412 1.80 -15.57 -34.55
C MET A 412 2.49 -14.25 -34.19
N GLU A 413 2.75 -13.41 -35.19
CA GLU A 413 3.53 -12.18 -35.02
C GLU A 413 2.91 -11.24 -33.97
N GLU A 414 1.59 -11.08 -34.00
CA GLU A 414 0.86 -10.24 -33.04
C GLU A 414 0.99 -10.74 -31.59
N PHE A 415 0.91 -12.05 -31.39
CA PHE A 415 1.07 -12.68 -30.08
C PHE A 415 2.50 -12.48 -29.55
N VAL A 416 3.50 -12.70 -30.40
CA VAL A 416 4.91 -12.51 -30.04
C VAL A 416 5.19 -11.05 -29.71
N LYS A 417 4.66 -10.10 -30.50
CA LYS A 417 4.80 -8.66 -30.26
C LYS A 417 4.16 -8.24 -28.94
N ALA A 418 2.93 -8.66 -28.67
CA ALA A 418 2.24 -8.35 -27.42
C ALA A 418 2.94 -8.99 -26.21
N ARG A 419 3.41 -10.24 -26.34
CA ARG A 419 4.16 -10.93 -25.28
C ARG A 419 5.51 -10.27 -24.99
N ARG A 420 6.20 -9.77 -26.01
CA ARG A 420 7.45 -8.99 -25.82
C ARG A 420 7.15 -7.64 -25.16
N ALA A 421 6.07 -6.97 -25.54
CA ALA A 421 5.65 -5.71 -24.91
C ALA A 421 5.22 -5.90 -23.45
N HIS A 422 4.77 -7.09 -23.06
CA HIS A 422 4.33 -7.40 -21.70
C HIS A 422 5.39 -7.06 -20.65
N SER A 423 6.69 -7.25 -20.93
CA SER A 423 7.77 -6.95 -19.98
C SER A 423 7.83 -5.48 -19.55
N ALA A 424 7.14 -4.57 -20.25
CA ALA A 424 7.03 -3.17 -19.81
C ALA A 424 6.26 -3.03 -18.47
N VAL A 425 5.36 -3.96 -18.14
CA VAL A 425 4.63 -3.94 -16.86
C VAL A 425 5.57 -4.09 -15.66
N GLU A 426 6.70 -4.78 -15.82
CA GLU A 426 7.74 -4.89 -14.79
C GLU A 426 8.35 -3.51 -14.45
N SER A 427 8.42 -2.60 -15.44
CA SER A 427 8.84 -1.22 -15.20
C SER A 427 7.78 -0.45 -14.40
N ALA A 428 6.50 -0.73 -14.62
CA ALA A 428 5.41 -0.13 -13.84
C ALA A 428 5.44 -0.63 -12.40
N ILE A 429 5.57 -1.95 -12.20
CA ILE A 429 5.69 -2.60 -10.89
C ILE A 429 6.90 -2.07 -10.13
N ASN A 430 8.09 -2.09 -10.74
CA ASN A 430 9.31 -1.60 -10.10
C ASN A 430 9.11 -0.15 -9.63
N ALA A 431 8.56 0.69 -10.50
CA ALA A 431 8.41 2.08 -10.17
C ALA A 431 7.27 2.36 -9.17
N LEU A 432 6.26 1.48 -9.04
CA LEU A 432 5.34 1.48 -7.90
C LEU A 432 6.03 1.06 -6.61
N GLN A 433 6.92 0.06 -6.65
CA GLN A 433 7.67 -0.38 -5.47
C GLN A 433 8.60 0.72 -4.96
N VAL A 434 9.29 1.43 -5.84
CA VAL A 434 10.12 2.59 -5.46
C VAL A 434 9.26 3.73 -4.89
N HIS A 435 8.00 3.85 -5.32
CA HIS A 435 7.06 4.91 -4.94
C HIS A 435 5.95 4.38 -4.01
N GLY A 436 6.36 3.71 -2.93
CA GLY A 436 5.51 3.37 -1.79
C GLY A 436 5.03 1.92 -1.74
N LEU A 437 4.94 1.21 -2.87
CA LEU A 437 4.41 -0.17 -2.89
C LEU A 437 5.48 -1.25 -2.69
N ASP A 438 6.66 -0.90 -2.17
CA ASP A 438 7.59 -1.88 -1.62
C ASP A 438 7.05 -2.43 -0.30
N LYS A 439 6.57 -1.55 0.58
CA LYS A 439 6.02 -1.92 1.89
C LYS A 439 4.91 -0.98 2.36
N CYS A 440 3.75 -1.54 2.68
CA CYS A 440 2.63 -0.80 3.25
C CYS A 440 2.85 -0.51 4.74
N LEU A 441 2.92 0.78 5.09
CA LEU A 441 3.04 1.27 6.47
C LEU A 441 1.68 1.50 7.16
N ASP A 442 0.58 1.49 6.39
CA ASP A 442 -0.77 1.64 6.95
C ASP A 442 -1.26 0.32 7.56
N HIS A 443 -1.91 0.42 8.71
CA HIS A 443 -2.40 -0.73 9.46
C HIS A 443 -3.79 -1.21 9.00
N GLY A 444 -3.98 -2.53 9.06
CA GLY A 444 -5.25 -3.20 8.77
C GLY A 444 -5.61 -3.23 7.28
N MET A 445 -6.53 -4.13 6.90
CA MET A 445 -6.88 -4.34 5.49
C MET A 445 -7.49 -3.08 4.83
N GLY A 446 -8.29 -2.30 5.57
CA GLY A 446 -8.81 -1.03 5.07
C GLY A 446 -7.69 0.00 4.78
N GLY A 447 -6.69 0.07 5.67
CA GLY A 447 -5.51 0.90 5.48
C GLY A 447 -4.66 0.43 4.30
N PHE A 448 -4.44 -0.88 4.17
CA PHE A 448 -3.71 -1.50 3.07
C PHE A 448 -4.35 -1.17 1.71
N LYS A 449 -5.67 -1.38 1.57
CA LYS A 449 -6.39 -1.06 0.33
C LYS A 449 -6.33 0.42 -0.01
N ARG A 450 -6.48 1.30 0.99
CA ARG A 450 -6.35 2.76 0.80
C ARG A 450 -4.94 3.14 0.35
N TYR A 451 -3.92 2.56 0.99
CA TYR A 451 -2.51 2.80 0.68
C TYR A 451 -2.20 2.40 -0.77
N VAL A 452 -2.60 1.19 -1.17
CA VAL A 452 -2.44 0.72 -2.56
C VAL A 452 -3.16 1.65 -3.53
N ALA A 453 -4.45 1.94 -3.31
CA ALA A 453 -5.24 2.77 -4.22
C ALA A 453 -4.67 4.19 -4.36
N LEU A 454 -4.18 4.79 -3.27
CA LEU A 454 -3.58 6.12 -3.28
C LEU A 454 -2.25 6.12 -4.04
N ALA A 455 -1.46 5.03 -3.97
CA ALA A 455 -0.20 4.95 -4.71
C ALA A 455 -0.45 4.87 -6.22
N ILE A 456 -1.53 4.19 -6.64
CA ILE A 456 -1.95 4.14 -8.05
C ILE A 456 -2.37 5.53 -8.53
N VAL A 457 -3.16 6.26 -7.74
CA VAL A 457 -3.53 7.65 -8.02
C VAL A 457 -2.28 8.53 -8.14
N ALA A 458 -1.37 8.45 -7.16
CA ALA A 458 -0.14 9.23 -7.13
C ALA A 458 0.74 8.95 -8.35
N ARG A 459 0.88 7.66 -8.72
CA ARG A 459 1.60 7.21 -9.91
C ARG A 459 1.03 7.80 -11.20
N ASN A 460 -0.29 7.79 -11.37
CA ASN A 460 -0.91 8.33 -12.57
C ASN A 460 -0.80 9.86 -12.64
N ILE A 461 -0.86 10.58 -11.50
CA ILE A 461 -0.57 12.02 -11.45
C ILE A 461 0.89 12.29 -11.81
N ARG A 462 1.83 11.51 -11.27
CA ARG A 462 3.24 11.62 -11.65
C ARG A 462 3.45 11.34 -13.14
N ARG A 463 2.73 10.39 -13.73
CA ARG A 463 2.81 10.09 -15.16
C ARG A 463 2.39 11.29 -16.01
N ILE A 464 1.31 11.99 -15.63
CA ILE A 464 0.92 13.27 -16.23
C ILE A 464 2.09 14.27 -16.12
N GLY A 465 2.66 14.39 -14.92
CA GLY A 465 3.84 15.21 -14.65
C GLY A 465 5.03 14.90 -15.56
N ASP A 466 5.37 13.62 -15.74
CA ASP A 466 6.45 13.15 -16.61
C ASP A 466 6.21 13.54 -18.08
N ILE A 467 4.98 13.37 -18.59
CA ILE A 467 4.61 13.74 -19.95
C ILE A 467 4.81 15.25 -20.17
N LEU A 468 4.28 16.05 -19.25
CA LEU A 468 4.38 17.51 -19.33
C LEU A 468 5.82 17.99 -19.16
N TRP A 469 6.58 17.37 -18.27
CA TRP A 469 7.99 17.67 -18.07
C TRP A 469 8.80 17.44 -19.34
N GLN A 470 8.57 16.34 -20.05
CA GLN A 470 9.22 16.07 -21.33
C GLN A 470 8.89 17.14 -22.37
N GLN A 471 7.63 17.57 -22.44
CA GLN A 471 7.20 18.66 -23.33
C GLN A 471 7.81 20.01 -22.95
N ASP A 472 7.93 20.32 -21.66
CA ASP A 472 8.54 21.56 -21.16
C ASP A 472 10.04 21.60 -21.51
N VAL A 473 10.76 20.50 -21.26
CA VAL A 473 12.19 20.35 -21.63
C VAL A 473 12.38 20.48 -23.15
N GLU A 474 11.52 19.87 -23.96
CA GLU A 474 11.62 19.99 -25.42
C GLU A 474 11.38 21.43 -25.90
N ARG A 475 10.40 22.13 -25.29
CA ARG A 475 10.12 23.54 -25.57
C ARG A 475 11.31 24.44 -25.21
N GLU A 476 11.92 24.26 -24.04
CA GLU A 476 13.11 25.01 -23.63
C GLU A 476 14.29 24.77 -24.57
N ARG A 477 14.56 23.51 -24.93
CA ARG A 477 15.61 23.16 -25.90
C ARG A 477 15.38 23.82 -27.26
N LYS A 478 14.14 23.87 -27.75
CA LYS A 478 13.80 24.55 -29.01
C LYS A 478 13.98 26.06 -28.90
N ALA A 479 13.60 26.68 -27.78
CA ALA A 479 13.78 28.11 -27.54
C ALA A 479 15.27 28.50 -27.52
N ILE A 480 16.12 27.74 -26.81
CA ILE A 480 17.57 27.96 -26.78
C ILE A 480 18.17 27.84 -28.19
N LYS A 481 17.79 26.80 -28.96
CA LYS A 481 18.26 26.65 -30.34
C LYS A 481 17.87 27.82 -31.24
N ARG A 482 16.67 28.38 -31.08
CA ARG A 482 16.22 29.57 -31.83
C ARG A 482 17.02 30.81 -31.46
N HIS A 483 17.25 31.03 -30.17
CA HIS A 483 18.05 32.16 -29.68
C HIS A 483 19.49 32.12 -30.21
N LEU A 484 20.14 30.94 -30.16
CA LEU A 484 21.49 30.77 -30.70
C LEU A 484 21.55 31.02 -32.21
N LYS A 485 20.53 30.60 -32.97
CA LYS A 485 20.45 30.90 -34.41
C LYS A 485 20.30 32.39 -34.70
N HIS A 486 19.50 33.11 -33.90
CA HIS A 486 19.36 34.56 -34.05
C HIS A 486 20.66 35.29 -33.71
N GLN A 487 21.39 34.86 -32.67
CA GLN A 487 22.70 35.41 -32.31
C GLN A 487 23.81 35.11 -33.32
N GLN A 488 23.70 34.03 -34.10
CA GLN A 488 24.63 33.72 -35.19
C GLN A 488 24.29 34.44 -36.50
N ALA A 489 23.05 34.90 -36.65
CA ALA A 489 22.57 35.62 -37.83
C ALA A 489 22.67 37.15 -37.70
N ALA A 490 22.71 37.66 -36.45
CA ALA A 490 23.08 39.03 -36.11
C ALA A 490 24.61 39.13 -35.98
#